data_AF-A0A2T7UE01-F1
#
_entry.id   AF-A0A2T7UE01-F1
#
_cell.length_a   1.000
_cell.length_b   1.000
_cell.length_c   1.000
_cell.angle_alpha   90.00
_cell.angle_beta   90.00
_cell.angle_gamma   90.00
#
_symmetry.space_group_name_H-M   'P 1'
#
loop_
_entity.id
_entity.type
_entity.pdbx_description
1 polymer ?
#
loop_
_entity_poly.entity_id
_entity_poly.type
_entity_poly.pdbx_seq_one_letter_code
_entity_poly.pdbx_strand_id
1 'polypeptide(L)' 'MQALEIKSGSTFASDWTDGLKKWQKFAGNESIQPSLVYGGATSYEREGVHVWGWKDIGKIAR' A
#
# COMPACT_ATOMS: atom_id res chain seq x y z
N MET A 1 -3.88 -9.53 10.03
CA MET A 1 -3.17 -9.74 8.75
C MET A 1 -2.94 -8.41 8.06
N GLN A 2 -1.83 -8.25 7.34
CA GLN A 2 -1.52 -7.05 6.56
C GLN A 2 -1.12 -7.43 5.14
N ALA A 3 -1.71 -6.77 4.14
CA ALA A 3 -1.28 -6.90 2.75
C ALA A 3 -0.22 -5.86 2.39
N LEU A 4 0.78 -6.30 1.62
CA LEU A 4 1.79 -5.46 1.01
C LEU A 4 1.77 -5.71 -0.51
N GLU A 5 1.44 -4.68 -1.28
CA GLU A 5 1.47 -4.72 -2.74
C GLU A 5 2.64 -3.88 -3.27
N ILE A 6 3.44 -4.40 -4.21
CA ILE A 6 4.61 -3.71 -4.74
C ILE A 6 4.40 -3.45 -6.24
N LYS A 7 4.52 -2.19 -6.64
CA LYS A 7 4.41 -1.72 -8.03
C LYS A 7 5.73 -1.11 -8.47
N SER A 8 6.18 -1.43 -9.68
CA SER A 8 7.40 -0.84 -10.27
C SER A 8 7.15 0.54 -10.87
N GLY A 9 5.90 0.96 -11.07
CA GLY A 9 5.57 2.26 -11.63
C GLY A 9 5.91 3.42 -10.69
N SER A 10 6.48 4.49 -11.24
CA SER A 10 6.91 5.67 -10.47
C SER A 10 5.80 6.70 -10.23
N THR A 11 4.78 6.69 -11.08
CA THR A 11 3.59 7.52 -10.93
C THR A 11 2.48 6.67 -10.35
N PHE A 12 1.93 7.11 -9.22
CA PHE A 12 0.80 6.43 -8.59
C PHE A 12 -0.45 6.53 -9.47
N ALA A 13 -1.10 5.39 -9.72
CA ALA A 13 -2.42 5.36 -10.36
C ALA A 13 -3.51 5.13 -9.30
N SER A 14 -4.63 5.84 -9.42
CA SER A 14 -5.70 5.84 -8.40
C SER A 14 -6.32 4.47 -8.14
N ASP A 15 -6.39 3.64 -9.18
CA ASP A 15 -6.94 2.29 -9.16
C ASP A 15 -6.03 1.27 -8.46
N TRP A 16 -4.77 1.61 -8.17
CA TRP A 16 -3.86 0.68 -7.50
C TRP A 16 -4.30 0.29 -6.08
N THR A 17 -5.16 1.08 -5.44
CA THR A 17 -5.71 0.74 -4.12
C THR A 17 -6.84 -0.28 -4.19
N ASP A 18 -7.42 -0.56 -5.37
CA ASP A 18 -8.63 -1.39 -5.50
C ASP A 18 -8.37 -2.85 -5.15
N GLY A 19 -7.19 -3.37 -5.51
CA GLY A 19 -6.75 -4.72 -5.15
C GLY A 19 -6.65 -4.90 -3.63
N LEU A 20 -6.03 -3.93 -2.96
CA LEU A 20 -5.89 -3.92 -1.50
C LEU A 20 -7.25 -3.79 -0.80
N LYS A 21 -8.12 -2.88 -1.25
CA LYS A 21 -9.49 -2.75 -0.72
C LYS A 21 -10.29 -4.05 -0.88
N LYS A 22 -10.15 -4.73 -2.01
CA LYS A 22 -10.78 -6.05 -2.24
C LYS A 22 -10.20 -7.09 -1.28
N TRP A 23 -8.89 -7.11 -1.07
CA TRP A 23 -8.25 -8.00 -0.11
C TRP A 23 -8.74 -7.75 1.32
N GLN A 24 -8.86 -6.49 1.76
CA GLN A 24 -9.37 -6.15 3.09
C GLN A 24 -10.78 -6.70 3.33
N LYS A 25 -11.65 -6.65 2.31
CA LYS A 25 -13.00 -7.25 2.40
C LYS A 25 -12.96 -8.76 2.64
N PHE A 26 -11.97 -9.47 2.10
CA PHE A 26 -11.80 -10.90 2.34
C PHE A 26 -11.16 -11.20 3.70
N ALA A 27 -10.18 -10.39 4.12
CA ALA A 27 -9.52 -10.53 5.41
C ALA A 27 -10.43 -10.15 6.60
N GLY A 28 -11.49 -9.38 6.34
CA GLY A 28 -12.48 -9.02 7.36
C GLY A 28 -11.87 -8.30 8.55
N ASN A 29 -12.34 -8.64 9.76
CA ASN A 29 -11.94 -7.97 11.00
C ASN A 29 -10.48 -8.18 11.40
N GLU A 30 -9.78 -9.14 10.79
CA GLU A 30 -8.36 -9.37 11.03
C GLU A 30 -7.47 -8.44 10.18
N SER A 31 -8.04 -7.73 9.20
CA SER A 31 -7.29 -6.79 8.37
C SER A 31 -6.83 -5.58 9.18
N ILE A 32 -5.53 -5.31 9.15
CA ILE A 32 -4.99 -3.99 9.50
C ILE A 32 -4.80 -3.15 8.22
N GLN A 33 -4.31 -1.92 8.39
CA GLN A 33 -4.06 -0.99 7.28
C GLN A 33 -3.07 -1.59 6.26
N PRO A 34 -3.47 -1.80 5.00
CA PRO A 34 -2.61 -2.34 3.97
C PRO A 34 -1.59 -1.31 3.50
N SER A 35 -0.53 -1.79 2.88
CA SER A 35 0.55 -0.97 2.33
C SER A 35 0.74 -1.22 0.84
N LEU A 36 1.08 -0.15 0.10
CA LEU A 36 1.49 -0.21 -1.30
C LEU A 36 2.88 0.42 -1.43
N VAL A 37 3.84 -0.29 -2.03
CA VAL A 37 5.14 0.27 -2.38
C VAL A 37 5.15 0.64 -3.86
N TYR A 38 5.65 1.83 -4.20
CA TYR A 38 5.77 2.26 -5.59
C TYR A 38 7.12 2.94 -5.88
N GLY A 39 7.47 3.07 -7.16
CA GLY A 39 8.74 3.66 -7.61
C GLY A 39 8.83 5.18 -7.44
N GLY A 40 7.82 5.84 -6.89
CA GLY A 40 7.84 7.28 -6.63
C GLY A 40 8.61 7.66 -5.36
N ALA A 41 8.77 8.97 -5.16
CA ALA A 41 9.64 9.50 -4.11
C ALA A 41 8.92 9.78 -2.79
N THR A 42 7.60 9.93 -2.79
CA THR A 42 6.86 10.46 -1.66
C THR A 42 6.04 9.35 -1.03
N SER A 43 6.18 9.16 0.28
CA SER A 43 5.29 8.31 1.07
C SER A 43 4.12 9.13 1.62
N TYR A 44 2.92 8.58 1.60
CA TYR A 44 1.68 9.24 2.04
C TYR A 44 0.56 8.23 2.29
N GLU A 45 -0.53 8.67 2.91
CA GLU A 45 -1.74 7.85 3.04
C GLU A 45 -2.77 8.23 1.99
N ARG A 46 -3.44 7.23 1.42
CA ARG A 46 -4.54 7.43 0.49
C ARG A 46 -5.57 6.33 0.64
N GLU A 47 -6.82 6.72 0.87
CA GLU A 47 -7.97 5.80 0.93
C GLU A 47 -7.78 4.65 1.93
N GLY A 48 -7.13 4.93 3.07
CA GLY A 48 -6.84 3.91 4.09
C GLY A 48 -5.71 2.95 3.72
N VAL A 49 -4.93 3.25 2.67
CA VAL A 49 -3.71 2.53 2.28
C VAL A 49 -2.50 3.40 2.58
N HIS A 50 -1.47 2.81 3.17
CA HIS A 50 -0.18 3.48 3.28
C HIS A 50 0.62 3.30 1.98
N VAL A 51 0.88 4.38 1.26
CA VAL A 51 1.66 4.38 0.03
C VAL A 51 3.10 4.75 0.37
N TRP A 52 4.03 3.85 0.10
CA TRP A 52 5.45 3.97 0.38
C TRP A 52 6.23 4.22 -0.90
N GLY A 53 6.93 5.34 -0.97
CA GLY A 53 7.98 5.49 -1.96
C GLY A 53 9.08 4.45 -1.73
N TRP A 54 9.64 3.89 -2.80
CA TRP A 54 10.63 2.79 -2.72
C TRP A 54 11.78 3.08 -1.74
N LYS A 55 12.23 4.34 -1.67
CA LYS A 55 13.31 4.79 -0.79
C LYS A 55 12.98 4.68 0.71
N ASP A 56 11.70 4.63 1.05
CA ASP A 56 11.20 4.58 2.42
C ASP A 56 10.82 3.16 2.88
N ILE A 57 10.99 2.12 2.05
CA ILE A 57 10.56 0.75 2.37
C ILE A 57 11.14 0.22 3.70
N GLY A 58 12.34 0.66 4.08
CA GLY A 58 12.97 0.29 5.35
C GLY A 58 12.22 0.79 6.59
N LYS A 59 11.28 1.72 6.44
CA LYS A 59 10.41 2.22 7.52
C LYS A 59 9.21 1.31 7.78
N ILE A 60 8.88 0.37 6.89
CA ILE A 60 7.73 -0.54 7.02
C ILE A 60 7.93 -1.59 8.12
N ALA A 61 9.16 -2.08 8.28
CA ALA A 61 9.50 -3.19 9.18
C ALA A 61 9.82 -2.76 10.62
N ARG A 62 9.50 -1.52 11.00
CA ARG A 62 9.84 -0.93 12.30
C ARG A 62 8.65 -0.84 13.24
#